data_AF-A0A9X2JQ66-F1
#
_entry.id   AF-A0A9X2JQ66-F1
#
_cell.length_a   1.000
_cell.length_b   1.000
_cell.length_c   1.000
_cell.angle_alpha   90.00
_cell.angle_beta   90.00
_cell.angle_gamma   90.00
#
_symmetry.space_group_name_H-M   'P 1'
#
loop_
_entity.id
_entity.type
_entity.pdbx_description
1 polymer ?
#
loop_
_entity_poly.entity_id
_entity_poly.type
_entity_poly.pdbx_seq_one_letter_code
_entity_poly.pdbx_strand_id
1 'polypeptide(L)'
;MSAPQPIDHSAGKPVGADHVSPRRKAAMVVQLMIAEGRKLDLAALPEAVQISLTRELGALRLVDRATLAAVAAEFADRIEGLGLAAPGGMDQALQALDGR
;
A
#
# COMPACT_ATOMS: atom_id res chain seq x y z
N MET A 1 37.75 -4.65 -30.91
CA MET A 1 37.47 -4.47 -29.47
C MET A 1 36.02 -4.03 -29.35
N SER A 2 35.11 -4.95 -29.03
CA SER A 2 33.67 -4.64 -28.94
C SER A 2 33.36 -3.94 -27.61
N ALA A 3 32.70 -2.79 -27.68
CA ALA A 3 32.12 -2.15 -26.51
C ALA A 3 31.00 -3.03 -25.93
N PRO A 4 30.82 -3.11 -24.60
CA PRO A 4 29.69 -3.79 -24.00
C PRO A 4 28.41 -3.04 -24.33
N GLN A 5 27.41 -3.74 -24.87
CA GLN A 5 26.08 -3.17 -25.10
C GLN A 5 25.38 -2.89 -23.75
N PRO A 6 24.58 -1.81 -23.66
CA PRO A 6 23.77 -1.54 -22.49
C PRO A 6 22.72 -2.65 -22.35
N ILE A 7 22.59 -3.18 -21.13
CA ILE A 7 21.51 -4.09 -20.74
C ILE A 7 20.16 -3.36 -20.93
N ASP A 8 19.44 -3.74 -21.97
CA ASP A 8 18.05 -3.32 -22.17
C ASP A 8 17.20 -3.93 -21.06
N HIS A 9 16.81 -3.10 -20.08
CA HIS A 9 15.75 -3.43 -19.16
C HIS A 9 14.45 -3.21 -19.90
N SER A 10 14.13 -4.11 -20.83
CA SER A 10 12.87 -4.07 -21.56
C SER A 10 11.77 -3.90 -20.52
N ALA A 11 11.11 -2.74 -20.57
CA ALA A 11 10.06 -2.35 -19.66
C ALA A 11 8.94 -3.36 -19.79
N GLY A 12 8.98 -4.40 -18.96
CA GLY A 12 7.87 -5.31 -18.77
C GLY A 12 6.69 -4.43 -18.41
N LYS A 13 5.69 -4.37 -19.29
CA LYS A 13 4.42 -3.72 -18.99
C LYS A 13 4.01 -4.21 -17.60
N PRO A 14 3.83 -3.32 -16.60
CA PRO A 14 3.48 -3.76 -15.26
C PRO A 14 2.30 -4.71 -15.42
N VAL A 15 2.40 -5.92 -14.87
CA VAL A 15 1.26 -6.83 -14.82
C VAL A 15 0.18 -6.00 -14.14
N GLY A 16 -0.83 -5.61 -14.92
CA GLY A 16 -1.60 -4.39 -14.65
C GLY A 16 -2.01 -4.34 -13.20
N ALA A 17 -1.66 -3.26 -12.49
CA ALA A 17 -2.09 -3.05 -11.11
C ALA A 17 -3.63 -3.20 -10.97
N ASP A 18 -4.36 -3.00 -12.07
CA ASP A 18 -5.79 -3.25 -12.24
C ASP A 18 -6.22 -4.71 -12.00
N HIS A 19 -5.34 -5.69 -12.18
CA HIS A 19 -5.61 -7.11 -11.94
C HIS A 19 -5.25 -7.58 -10.53
N VAL A 20 -4.66 -6.71 -9.69
CA VAL A 20 -4.29 -7.05 -8.32
C VAL A 20 -5.51 -6.85 -7.42
N SER A 21 -5.91 -7.91 -6.70
CA SER A 21 -7.04 -7.83 -5.77
C SER A 21 -6.77 -6.80 -4.66
N PRO A 22 -7.79 -6.12 -4.11
CA PRO A 22 -7.61 -5.17 -3.02
C PRO A 22 -6.88 -5.75 -1.80
N ARG A 23 -7.14 -7.03 -1.47
CA ARG A 23 -6.45 -7.74 -0.38
C ARG A 23 -4.96 -7.92 -0.67
N ARG A 24 -4.63 -8.27 -1.91
CA ARG A 24 -3.23 -8.43 -2.34
C ARG A 24 -2.50 -7.08 -2.40
N LYS A 25 -3.18 -6.00 -2.81
CA LYS A 25 -2.63 -4.63 -2.74
C LYS A 25 -2.30 -4.24 -1.29
N ALA A 26 -3.20 -4.51 -0.35
CA ALA A 26 -2.94 -4.27 1.07
C ALA A 26 -1.72 -5.05 1.58
N ALA A 27 -1.61 -6.34 1.23
CA ALA A 27 -0.44 -7.14 1.58
C ALA A 27 0.86 -6.57 0.98
N MET A 28 0.84 -6.09 -0.27
CA MET A 28 1.99 -5.46 -0.90
C MET A 28 2.44 -4.17 -0.20
N VAL A 29 1.49 -3.30 0.19
CA VAL A 29 1.78 -2.07 0.93
C VAL A 29 2.36 -2.39 2.32
N VAL A 30 1.77 -3.36 3.03
CA VAL A 30 2.29 -3.80 4.33
C VAL A 30 3.71 -4.38 4.20
N GLN A 31 3.95 -5.19 3.18
CA GLN A 31 5.29 -5.74 2.92
C GLN A 31 6.31 -4.63 2.60
N LEU A 32 5.90 -3.60 1.85
CA LEU A 32 6.74 -2.42 1.60
C LEU A 32 7.09 -1.69 2.90
N MET A 33 6.10 -1.46 3.77
CA MET A 33 6.32 -0.81 5.07
C MET A 33 7.28 -1.62 5.96
N ILE A 34 7.13 -2.94 6.00
CA ILE A 34 8.04 -3.84 6.73
C ILE A 34 9.45 -3.77 6.16
N ALA A 35 9.60 -3.74 4.83
CA ALA A 35 10.91 -3.63 4.15
C ALA A 35 11.60 -2.28 4.44
N GLU A 36 10.83 -1.21 4.64
CA GLU A 36 11.32 0.11 5.08
C GLU A 36 11.61 0.17 6.60
N GLY A 37 11.44 -0.93 7.33
CA GLY A 37 11.69 -1.01 8.77
C GLY A 37 10.57 -0.43 9.64
N ARG A 38 9.40 -0.11 9.06
CA ARG A 38 8.24 0.32 9.84
C ARG A 38 7.64 -0.88 10.55
N LYS A 39 7.35 -0.71 11.83
CA LYS A 39 6.61 -1.70 12.61
C LYS A 39 5.12 -1.45 12.41
N LEU A 40 4.43 -2.42 11.84
CA LEU A 40 2.98 -2.43 11.78
C LEU A 40 2.46 -3.29 12.95
N ASP A 41 1.56 -2.74 13.76
CA ASP A 41 0.89 -3.51 14.79
C ASP A 41 -0.26 -4.31 14.17
N LEU A 42 0.04 -5.51 13.69
CA LEU A 42 -0.97 -6.43 13.17
C LEU A 42 -1.96 -6.85 14.26
N ALA A 43 -1.56 -6.87 15.54
CA ALA A 43 -2.42 -7.30 16.63
C ALA A 43 -3.55 -6.31 16.91
N ALA A 44 -3.39 -5.04 16.53
CA ALA A 44 -4.42 -4.01 16.62
C ALA A 44 -5.54 -4.15 15.56
N LEU A 45 -5.35 -5.00 14.54
CA LEU A 45 -6.35 -5.26 13.51
C LEU A 45 -7.39 -6.29 14.00
N PRO A 46 -8.64 -6.28 13.49
CA PRO A 46 -9.59 -7.36 13.78
C PRO A 46 -9.05 -8.74 13.36
N GLU A 47 -9.34 -9.79 14.13
CA GLU A 47 -8.80 -11.15 13.92
C GLU A 47 -9.02 -11.67 12.49
N ALA A 48 -10.21 -11.46 11.91
CA ALA A 48 -10.51 -11.84 10.54
C ALA A 48 -9.61 -11.12 9.51
N VAL A 49 -9.27 -9.85 9.76
CA VAL A 49 -8.36 -9.07 8.92
C VAL A 49 -6.93 -9.57 9.09
N GLN A 50 -6.49 -9.86 10.31
CA GLN A 50 -5.18 -10.44 10.57
C GLN A 50 -4.98 -11.76 9.82
N ILE A 51 -5.95 -12.68 9.92
CA ILE A 51 -5.91 -13.98 9.24
C ILE A 51 -5.84 -13.78 7.73
N SER A 52 -6.70 -12.92 7.17
CA SER A 52 -6.73 -12.66 5.73
C SER A 52 -5.42 -12.03 5.24
N LEU A 53 -4.88 -11.04 5.96
CA LEU A 53 -3.66 -10.34 5.59
C LEU A 53 -2.44 -11.26 5.68
N THR A 54 -2.33 -12.04 6.76
CA THR A 54 -1.24 -13.01 6.94
C THR A 54 -1.24 -14.07 5.85
N ARG A 55 -2.42 -14.56 5.44
CA ARG A 55 -2.54 -15.49 4.31
C ARG A 55 -2.05 -14.87 3.00
N GLU A 56 -2.46 -13.64 2.71
CA GLU A 56 -2.03 -12.94 1.50
C GLU A 56 -0.53 -12.65 1.51
N LEU A 57 0.02 -12.20 2.64
CA LEU A 57 1.47 -11.99 2.82
C LEU A 57 2.26 -13.29 2.56
N GLY A 58 1.79 -14.42 3.07
CA GLY A 58 2.40 -15.73 2.81
C GLY A 58 2.26 -16.22 1.36
N ALA A 59 1.28 -15.72 0.62
CA ALA A 59 1.05 -16.03 -0.79
C ALA A 59 1.73 -15.04 -1.75
N LEU A 60 2.33 -13.96 -1.25
CA LEU A 60 3.12 -13.04 -2.06
C LEU A 60 4.37 -13.75 -2.58
N ARG A 61 4.54 -13.73 -3.90
CA ARG A 61 5.77 -14.18 -4.58
C ARG A 61 6.57 -12.94 -4.96
N LEU A 62 7.62 -13.13 -5.76
CA LEU A 62 8.36 -12.02 -6.35
C LEU A 62 7.38 -11.09 -7.08
N VAL A 63 7.34 -9.82 -6.69
CA VAL A 63 6.59 -8.76 -7.36
C VAL A 63 7.61 -7.80 -7.95
N ASP A 64 7.43 -7.41 -9.21
CA ASP A 64 8.31 -6.47 -9.86
C ASP A 64 8.16 -5.04 -9.28
N ARG A 65 9.21 -4.25 -9.42
CA ARG A 65 9.27 -2.89 -8.85
C ARG A 65 8.21 -1.96 -9.43
N ALA A 66 7.84 -2.13 -10.71
CA ALA A 66 6.87 -1.26 -11.37
C ALA A 66 5.45 -1.50 -10.82
N THR A 67 5.06 -2.76 -10.65
CA THR A 67 3.78 -3.13 -10.02
C THR A 67 3.70 -2.64 -8.58
N LEU A 68 4.79 -2.77 -7.80
CA LEU A 68 4.81 -2.26 -6.43
C LEU A 68 4.69 -0.73 -6.37
N ALA A 69 5.38 -0.01 -7.26
CA ALA A 69 5.29 1.45 -7.34
C ALA A 69 3.89 1.93 -7.74
N ALA A 70 3.25 1.26 -8.71
CA ALA A 70 1.89 1.57 -9.13
C ALA A 70 0.88 1.38 -7.98
N VAL A 71 0.98 0.26 -7.24
CA VAL A 71 0.10 0.00 -6.07
C VAL A 71 0.33 1.01 -4.95
N ALA A 72 1.59 1.40 -4.69
CA ALA A 72 1.90 2.41 -3.68
C ALA A 72 1.34 3.79 -4.05
N ALA A 73 1.46 4.20 -5.32
CA ALA A 73 0.89 5.44 -5.82
C ALA A 73 -0.64 5.46 -5.67
N GLU A 74 -1.34 4.41 -6.12
CA GLU A 74 -2.80 4.30 -5.97
C GLU A 74 -3.22 4.36 -4.49
N PHE A 75 -2.45 3.74 -3.60
CA PHE A 75 -2.74 3.77 -2.17
C PHE A 75 -2.57 5.17 -1.57
N ALA A 76 -1.52 5.89 -1.97
CA ALA A 76 -1.31 7.28 -1.56
C ALA A 76 -2.43 8.20 -2.07
N ASP A 77 -2.81 8.08 -3.35
CA ASP A 77 -3.91 8.85 -3.94
C ASP A 77 -5.24 8.61 -3.18
N ARG A 78 -5.51 7.37 -2.77
CA ARG A 78 -6.69 7.05 -1.97
C ARG A 78 -6.65 7.72 -0.59
N ILE A 79 -5.50 7.77 0.07
CA ILE A 79 -5.35 8.43 1.38
C ILE A 79 -5.52 9.95 1.23
N GLU A 80 -4.93 10.55 0.21
CA GLU A 80 -5.09 11.98 -0.08
C GLU A 80 -6.57 12.32 -0.38
N GLY A 81 -7.26 11.42 -1.08
CA GLY A 81 -8.71 11.51 -1.31
C GLY A 81 -9.56 11.40 -0.03
N LEU A 82 -9.01 10.88 1.08
CA LEU A 82 -9.66 10.84 2.39
C LEU A 82 -9.43 12.13 3.21
N GLY A 83 -8.79 13.17 2.64
CA GLY A 83 -8.41 14.42 3.31
C GLY A 83 -9.53 15.24 3.96
N LEU A 84 -10.79 14.84 3.84
CA LEU A 84 -11.92 15.34 4.62
C LEU A 84 -12.59 14.19 5.39
N ALA A 85 -11.91 13.68 6.42
CA ALA A 85 -12.62 12.96 7.47
C ALA A 85 -13.43 14.00 8.26
N ALA A 86 -14.75 14.00 8.10
CA ALA A 86 -15.62 14.80 8.95
C ALA A 86 -15.27 14.50 10.42
N PRO A 87 -15.16 15.51 11.29
CA PRO A 87 -15.05 15.27 12.73
C PRO A 87 -16.18 14.31 13.12
N GLY A 88 -15.86 13.25 13.85
CA GLY A 88 -16.82 12.22 14.22
C GLY A 88 -17.96 12.83 15.02
N GLY A 89 -19.04 13.21 14.34
CA GLY A 89 -20.19 13.87 14.94
C GLY A 89 -19.95 15.32 15.38
N MET A 90 -21.03 15.96 15.83
CA MET A 90 -21.08 17.36 16.22
C MET A 90 -20.10 17.69 17.37
N ASP A 91 -19.90 16.75 18.29
CA ASP A 91 -19.03 16.93 19.47
C ASP A 91 -17.54 17.07 19.09
N GLN A 92 -17.06 16.29 18.11
CA GLN A 92 -15.69 16.43 17.62
C GLN A 92 -15.52 17.68 16.76
N ALA A 93 -16.58 18.10 16.05
CA ALA A 93 -16.56 19.35 15.29
C ALA A 93 -16.48 20.57 16.21
N LEU A 94 -17.17 20.53 17.36
CA LEU A 94 -17.10 21.58 18.37
C LEU A 94 -15.72 21.66 19.03
N GLN A 95 -15.11 20.53 19.42
CA GLN A 95 -13.74 20.53 19.96
C GLN A 95 -12.69 21.09 18.98
N ALA A 96 -12.86 20.83 17.67
CA ALA A 96 -11.98 21.39 16.64
C ALA A 96 -12.13 22.91 16.47
N LEU A 97 -13.31 23.47 16.81
CA LEU A 97 -13.60 24.90 16.72
C LEU A 97 -13.23 25.67 18.00
N ASP A 98 -13.35 25.03 19.17
CA ASP A 98 -13.08 25.62 20.50
C ASP A 98 -11.58 25.75 20.82
N GLY A 99 -10.71 25.14 20.01
CA GLY A 99 -9.25 25.15 20.17
C GLY A 99 -8.52 26.37 19.60
N ARG A 100 -9.19 27.52 19.43
CA ARG A 100 -8.57 28.76 18.92
C ARG A 100 -8.74 29.94 19.87
#